data_AF-U4V6V7-F1
#
_entry.id   AF-U4V6V7-F1
#
_cell.length_a   1.000
_cell.length_b   1.000
_cell.length_c   1.000
_cell.angle_alpha   90.00
_cell.angle_beta   90.00
_cell.angle_gamma   90.00
#
_symmetry.space_group_name_H-M   'P 1'
#
loop_
_entity.id
_entity.type
_entity.pdbx_description
1 polymer ?
#
loop_
_entity_poly.entity_id
_entity_poly.type
_entity_poly.pdbx_seq_one_letter_code
_entity_poly.pdbx_strand_id
1 'polypeptide(L)'
;MAEGGLIKADVGTLVNGYSSDGARTYVYGEPAPLAKQIYDALFETFHAGIALLKPGNTFGQVHETMLSTMRRHGFSEYYRGHFGHSVGSALGIEEWPFISHANTMVFEPNMVLAVEAPFYANGVGGALMIEEQFLITADGAETMNTLPRELVSIG
;
A
#
# COMPACT_ATOMS: atom_id res chain seq x y z
N MET A 1 -5.05 23.01 -10.51
CA MET A 1 -4.88 21.61 -10.97
C MET A 1 -5.65 21.47 -12.27
N ALA A 2 -5.24 20.56 -13.16
CA ALA A 2 -5.97 20.31 -14.41
C ALA A 2 -6.98 19.17 -14.21
N GLU A 3 -8.04 19.17 -15.00
CA GLU A 3 -9.02 18.07 -15.06
C GLU A 3 -8.32 16.72 -15.24
N GLY A 4 -8.71 15.73 -14.44
CA GLY A 4 -8.11 14.39 -14.42
C GLY A 4 -6.71 14.32 -13.80
N GLY A 5 -6.20 15.43 -13.24
CA GLY A 5 -4.91 15.46 -12.56
C GLY A 5 -4.93 14.61 -11.30
N LEU A 6 -3.91 13.78 -11.12
CA LEU A 6 -3.76 12.91 -9.94
C LEU A 6 -2.94 13.61 -8.85
N ILE A 7 -3.38 13.48 -7.60
CA ILE A 7 -2.69 13.99 -6.41
C ILE A 7 -2.35 12.80 -5.52
N LYS A 8 -1.08 12.39 -5.51
CA LYS A 8 -0.57 11.44 -4.50
C LYS A 8 -0.24 12.21 -3.22
N ALA A 9 -0.96 11.91 -2.14
CA ALA A 9 -0.65 12.39 -0.80
C ALA A 9 -0.09 11.22 0.00
N ASP A 10 1.16 11.31 0.38
CA ASP A 10 1.97 10.27 1.01
C ASP A 10 2.64 10.95 2.20
N VAL A 11 2.09 10.69 3.38
CA VAL A 11 2.26 11.56 4.55
C VAL A 11 2.32 10.76 5.84
N GLY A 12 3.34 11.08 6.63
CA GLY A 12 3.54 10.55 7.97
C GLY A 12 3.61 11.64 9.02
N THR A 13 3.53 11.24 10.28
CA THR A 13 3.76 12.08 11.45
C THR A 13 4.66 11.36 12.44
N LEU A 14 5.41 12.13 13.23
CA LEU A 14 6.23 11.58 14.32
C LEU A 14 5.57 11.96 15.64
N VAL A 15 5.15 10.97 16.42
CA VAL A 15 4.52 11.16 17.73
C VAL A 15 5.31 10.39 18.77
N ASN A 16 5.88 11.11 19.74
CA ASN A 16 6.66 10.53 20.84
C ASN A 16 7.78 9.57 20.37
N GLY A 17 8.40 9.87 19.23
CA GLY A 17 9.46 9.05 18.64
C GLY A 17 8.99 7.88 17.78
N TYR A 18 7.68 7.71 17.55
CA TYR A 18 7.12 6.72 16.64
C TYR A 18 6.59 7.37 15.37
N SER A 19 6.94 6.79 14.22
CA SER A 19 6.47 7.24 12.91
C SER A 19 5.10 6.63 12.60
N SER A 20 4.26 7.40 11.93
CA SER A 20 3.11 6.90 11.18
C SER A 20 3.40 6.95 9.69
N ASP A 21 2.81 6.05 8.91
CA ASP A 21 2.86 6.12 7.46
C ASP A 21 1.49 5.86 6.82
N GLY A 22 1.24 6.44 5.66
CA GLY A 22 -0.04 6.36 5.00
C GLY A 22 -0.14 7.24 3.77
N ALA A 23 -0.73 6.68 2.71
CA ALA A 23 -0.91 7.39 1.46
C ALA A 23 -2.28 7.14 0.83
N ARG A 24 -2.76 8.19 0.15
CA ARG A 24 -3.98 8.19 -0.67
C ARG A 24 -3.68 8.87 -1.98
N THR A 25 -4.41 8.45 -3.01
CA THR A 25 -4.46 9.20 -4.27
C THR A 25 -5.83 9.81 -4.43
N TYR A 26 -5.85 11.08 -4.82
CA TYR A 26 -7.03 11.83 -5.19
C TYR A 26 -6.95 12.17 -6.68
N VAL A 27 -8.10 12.50 -7.27
CA VAL A 27 -8.19 13.02 -8.62
C VAL A 27 -8.94 14.35 -8.63
N TYR A 28 -8.45 15.32 -9.39
CA TYR A 28 -9.17 16.58 -9.62
C TYR A 28 -10.20 16.39 -10.74
N GLY A 29 -11.49 16.40 -10.41
CA GLY A 29 -12.56 16.04 -11.35
C GLY A 29 -12.60 14.55 -11.67
N GLU A 30 -12.78 14.17 -12.94
CA GLU A 30 -12.90 12.75 -13.35
C GLU A 30 -11.55 12.13 -13.76
N PRO A 31 -11.21 10.92 -13.31
CA PRO A 31 -9.98 10.25 -13.71
C PRO A 31 -10.01 9.82 -15.16
N ALA A 32 -8.86 9.93 -15.82
CA ALA A 32 -8.67 9.31 -17.13
C ALA A 32 -8.95 7.78 -17.05
N PRO A 33 -9.52 7.15 -18.09
CA PRO A 33 -9.89 5.74 -18.05
C PRO A 33 -8.75 4.79 -17.63
N LEU A 34 -7.52 5.07 -18.09
CA LEU A 34 -6.35 4.29 -17.70
C LEU A 34 -5.99 4.46 -16.22
N ALA A 35 -6.07 5.68 -15.67
CA ALA A 35 -5.81 5.93 -14.25
C ALA A 35 -6.82 5.19 -13.37
N LYS A 36 -8.10 5.21 -13.76
CA LYS A 36 -9.14 4.44 -13.09
C LYS A 36 -8.88 2.93 -13.16
N GLN A 37 -8.55 2.40 -14.34
CA GLN A 37 -8.22 0.97 -14.49
C GLN A 37 -7.04 0.54 -13.61
N ILE A 38 -5.98 1.34 -13.56
CA ILE A 38 -4.81 1.06 -12.72
C ILE A 38 -5.21 1.11 -11.23
N TYR A 39 -5.98 2.12 -10.82
CA TYR A 39 -6.39 2.24 -9.43
C TYR A 39 -7.27 1.09 -8.98
N ASP A 40 -8.24 0.67 -9.80
CA ASP A 40 -9.10 -0.48 -9.51
C ASP A 40 -8.25 -1.76 -9.32
N ALA A 41 -7.20 -1.95 -10.12
CA ALA A 41 -6.27 -3.07 -9.95
C ALA A 41 -5.40 -2.96 -8.68
N LEU A 42 -4.95 -1.75 -8.32
CA LEU A 42 -4.23 -1.50 -7.08
C LEU A 42 -5.11 -1.77 -5.86
N PHE A 43 -6.39 -1.38 -5.92
CA PHE A 43 -7.36 -1.59 -4.86
C PHE A 43 -7.55 -3.08 -4.57
N GLU A 44 -7.84 -3.88 -5.59
CA GLU A 44 -7.96 -5.35 -5.46
C GLU A 44 -6.65 -6.00 -4.99
N THR A 45 -5.50 -5.50 -5.49
CA THR A 45 -4.17 -5.97 -5.07
C THR A 45 -3.92 -5.70 -3.59
N PHE A 46 -4.23 -4.49 -3.13
CA PHE A 46 -4.09 -4.09 -1.74
C PHE A 46 -4.94 -4.97 -0.84
N HIS A 47 -6.22 -5.16 -1.21
CA HIS A 47 -7.16 -6.00 -0.48
C HIS A 47 -6.73 -7.47 -0.42
N ALA A 48 -6.19 -8.02 -1.51
CA ALA A 48 -5.64 -9.37 -1.53
C ALA A 48 -4.42 -9.52 -0.61
N GLY A 49 -3.56 -8.49 -0.53
CA GLY A 49 -2.41 -8.47 0.37
C GLY A 49 -2.82 -8.40 1.85
N ILE A 50 -3.67 -7.44 2.22
CA ILE A 50 -4.04 -7.23 3.63
C ILE A 50 -4.84 -8.40 4.22
N ALA A 51 -5.55 -9.17 3.37
CA ALA A 51 -6.25 -10.39 3.79
C ALA A 51 -5.31 -11.49 4.34
N LEU A 52 -4.01 -11.36 4.09
CA LEU A 52 -2.98 -12.28 4.55
C LEU A 52 -2.21 -11.77 5.77
N LEU A 53 -2.47 -10.56 6.26
CA LEU A 53 -1.80 -10.00 7.44
C LEU A 53 -2.34 -10.64 8.72
N LYS A 54 -1.75 -11.78 9.09
CA LYS A 54 -2.05 -12.48 10.35
C LYS A 54 -0.91 -13.42 10.74
N PRO A 55 -0.80 -13.79 12.02
CA PRO A 55 0.20 -14.74 12.45
C PRO A 55 0.17 -16.07 11.68
N GLY A 56 1.36 -16.59 11.39
CA GLY A 56 1.56 -17.84 10.64
C GLY A 56 1.71 -17.66 9.13
N ASN A 57 1.26 -16.56 8.55
CA ASN A 57 1.62 -16.17 7.18
C ASN A 57 2.98 -15.48 7.17
N THR A 58 3.66 -15.50 6.02
CA THR A 58 4.96 -14.86 5.84
C THR A 58 4.86 -13.55 5.06
N PHE A 59 5.84 -12.67 5.28
CA PHE A 59 5.99 -11.42 4.52
C PHE A 59 6.10 -11.68 3.01
N GLY A 60 6.82 -12.73 2.61
CA GLY A 60 6.96 -13.13 1.21
C GLY A 60 5.66 -13.61 0.55
N GLN A 61 4.77 -14.26 1.30
CA GLN A 61 3.45 -14.68 0.79
C GLN A 61 2.57 -13.47 0.45
N VAL A 62 2.61 -12.41 1.26
CA VAL A 62 1.90 -11.16 0.97
C VAL A 62 2.47 -10.51 -0.28
N HIS A 63 3.80 -10.42 -0.38
CA HIS A 63 4.48 -9.88 -1.57
C HIS A 63 4.08 -10.62 -2.85
N GLU A 64 4.15 -11.95 -2.84
CA GLU A 64 3.79 -12.79 -3.99
C GLU A 64 2.31 -12.63 -4.38
N THR A 65 1.42 -12.56 -3.39
CA THR A 65 -0.01 -12.38 -3.61
C THR A 65 -0.33 -11.03 -4.24
N MET A 66 0.29 -9.96 -3.75
CA MET A 66 0.09 -8.63 -4.31
C MET A 66 0.67 -8.53 -5.73
N LEU A 67 1.90 -9.03 -5.94
CA LEU A 67 2.53 -9.03 -7.26
C LEU A 67 1.72 -9.83 -8.29
N SER A 68 1.29 -11.04 -7.94
CA SER A 68 0.49 -11.89 -8.82
C SER A 68 -0.89 -11.32 -9.11
N THR A 69 -1.51 -10.62 -8.16
CA THR A 69 -2.80 -9.97 -8.36
C THR A 69 -2.72 -8.83 -9.37
N MET A 70 -1.73 -7.93 -9.27
CA MET A 70 -1.51 -6.90 -10.30
C MET A 70 -1.30 -7.50 -11.69
N ARG A 71 -0.52 -8.57 -11.78
CA ARG A 71 -0.26 -9.24 -13.06
C ARG A 71 -1.52 -9.87 -13.66
N ARG A 72 -2.41 -10.43 -12.83
CA ARG A 72 -3.71 -10.96 -13.27
C ARG A 72 -4.64 -9.88 -13.82
N HIS A 73 -4.50 -8.62 -13.38
CA HIS A 73 -5.22 -7.48 -13.95
C HIS A 73 -4.64 -6.96 -15.28
N GLY A 74 -3.64 -7.65 -15.85
CA GLY A 74 -3.05 -7.32 -17.15
C GLY A 74 -1.77 -6.51 -17.08
N PHE A 75 -1.27 -6.18 -15.88
CA PHE A 75 0.00 -5.47 -15.69
C PHE A 75 1.16 -6.47 -15.53
N SER A 76 1.43 -7.28 -16.57
CA SER A 76 2.41 -8.39 -16.51
C SER A 76 3.82 -7.96 -16.11
N GLU A 77 4.24 -6.78 -16.58
CA GLU A 77 5.57 -6.19 -16.34
C GLU A 77 5.67 -5.46 -14.99
N TYR A 78 4.59 -5.42 -14.21
CA TYR A 78 4.63 -4.79 -12.89
C TYR A 78 5.59 -5.56 -11.97
N TYR A 79 6.44 -4.81 -11.27
CA TYR A 79 7.45 -5.32 -10.38
C TYR A 79 7.75 -4.32 -9.26
N ARG A 80 8.00 -4.84 -8.05
CA ARG A 80 8.29 -4.08 -6.82
C ARG A 80 9.27 -4.84 -5.93
N GLY A 81 10.19 -4.12 -5.30
CA GLY A 81 11.12 -4.69 -4.32
C GLY A 81 10.42 -5.14 -3.03
N HIS A 82 9.43 -4.37 -2.58
CA HIS A 82 8.55 -4.71 -1.46
C HIS A 82 7.14 -4.11 -1.68
N PHE A 83 6.17 -4.56 -0.88
CA PHE A 83 4.83 -3.96 -0.77
C PHE A 83 4.56 -3.39 0.62
N GLY A 84 5.62 -3.09 1.35
CA GLY A 84 5.51 -2.51 2.68
C GLY A 84 6.72 -2.79 3.55
N HIS A 85 6.71 -2.16 4.71
CA HIS A 85 7.79 -2.20 5.68
C HIS A 85 7.22 -2.09 7.09
N SER A 86 8.06 -2.40 8.08
CA SER A 86 7.72 -2.12 9.46
C SER A 86 7.85 -0.63 9.73
N VAL A 87 7.07 -0.15 10.70
CA VAL A 87 7.05 1.24 11.12
C VAL A 87 7.06 1.26 12.64
N GLY A 88 7.89 2.13 13.21
CA GLY A 88 8.10 2.14 14.64
C GLY A 88 8.91 3.34 15.08
N SER A 89 9.88 3.10 15.96
CA SER A 89 10.73 4.13 16.55
C SER A 89 12.15 4.13 16.01
N ALA A 90 12.40 3.48 14.86
CA ALA A 90 13.68 3.62 14.19
C ALA A 90 13.97 5.08 13.79
N LEU A 91 15.25 5.37 13.55
CA LEU A 91 15.67 6.68 13.06
C LEU A 91 15.16 6.99 11.64
N GLY A 92 14.86 5.95 10.86
CA GLY A 92 14.26 6.06 9.53
C GLY A 92 12.76 5.78 9.57
N ILE A 93 12.06 6.15 8.49
CA ILE A 93 10.62 5.88 8.37
C ILE A 93 10.32 4.39 8.08
N GLU A 94 11.27 3.71 7.45
CA GLU A 94 11.21 2.28 7.16
C GLU A 94 12.12 1.49 8.10
N GLU A 95 11.60 0.42 8.69
CA GLU A 95 12.36 -0.55 9.47
C GLU A 95 12.08 -1.99 9.02
N TRP A 96 13.02 -2.88 9.32
CA TRP A 96 12.85 -4.32 9.08
C TRP A 96 11.83 -4.89 10.08
N PRO A 97 10.97 -5.86 9.68
CA PRO A 97 10.85 -6.53 8.38
C PRO A 97 10.13 -5.78 7.26
N PHE A 98 10.48 -6.15 6.01
CA PHE A 98 9.83 -5.70 4.77
C PHE A 98 8.94 -6.79 4.16
N ILE A 99 7.83 -6.39 3.56
CA ILE A 99 6.96 -7.24 2.73
C ILE A 99 7.64 -7.43 1.37
N SER A 100 8.70 -8.22 1.34
CA SER A 100 9.58 -8.37 0.18
C SER A 100 9.63 -9.82 -0.32
N HIS A 101 10.11 -9.97 -1.57
CA HIS A 101 10.17 -11.28 -2.21
C HIS A 101 10.96 -12.30 -1.39
N ALA A 102 10.42 -13.51 -1.28
CA ALA A 102 11.02 -14.64 -0.57
C ALA A 102 11.37 -14.39 0.91
N ASN A 103 10.82 -13.33 1.54
CA ASN A 103 10.97 -13.14 2.97
C ASN A 103 10.17 -14.21 3.73
N THR A 104 10.88 -15.12 4.41
CA THR A 104 10.29 -16.25 5.14
C THR A 104 9.91 -15.92 6.58
N MET A 105 10.16 -14.69 7.06
CA MET A 105 9.71 -14.25 8.37
C MET A 105 8.19 -14.35 8.45
N VAL A 106 7.69 -14.80 9.60
CA VAL A 106 6.26 -14.88 9.88
C VAL A 106 5.79 -13.59 10.56
N PHE A 107 4.55 -13.20 10.33
CA PHE A 107 3.93 -12.15 11.13
C PHE A 107 3.75 -12.63 12.57
N GLU A 108 4.00 -11.74 13.52
CA GLU A 108 3.76 -11.96 14.94
C GLU A 108 2.84 -10.87 15.50
N PRO A 109 2.01 -11.17 16.50
CA PRO A 109 1.20 -10.16 17.16
C PRO A 109 2.05 -9.00 17.69
N ASN A 110 1.50 -7.78 17.60
CA ASN A 110 2.13 -6.50 17.94
C ASN A 110 3.16 -5.96 16.95
N MET A 111 3.39 -6.62 15.81
CA MET A 111 4.09 -5.98 14.69
C MET A 111 3.24 -4.82 14.15
N VAL A 112 3.90 -3.71 13.79
CA VAL A 112 3.27 -2.55 13.15
C VAL A 112 3.91 -2.32 11.79
N LEU A 113 3.08 -2.27 10.75
CA LEU A 113 3.53 -2.29 9.36
C LEU A 113 2.77 -1.25 8.53
N ALA A 114 3.45 -0.63 7.58
CA ALA A 114 2.82 0.04 6.45
C ALA A 114 2.78 -0.94 5.29
N VAL A 115 1.60 -1.15 4.72
CA VAL A 115 1.41 -1.90 3.47
C VAL A 115 1.08 -0.90 2.39
N GLU A 116 1.67 -1.03 1.22
CA GLU A 116 1.59 -0.05 0.13
C GLU A 116 1.53 -0.71 -1.25
N ALA A 117 0.61 -0.22 -2.08
CA ALA A 117 0.43 -0.59 -3.49
C ALA A 117 0.54 0.65 -4.39
N PRO A 118 1.76 1.03 -4.82
CA PRO A 118 1.96 2.13 -5.76
C PRO A 118 1.96 1.69 -7.21
N PHE A 119 1.68 2.63 -8.08
CA PHE A 119 1.94 2.52 -9.51
C PHE A 119 2.55 3.81 -10.04
N TYR A 120 3.68 3.65 -10.73
CA TYR A 120 4.43 4.73 -11.37
C TYR A 120 4.54 4.43 -12.86
N ALA A 121 3.95 5.28 -13.70
CA ALA A 121 4.13 5.16 -15.14
C ALA A 121 3.99 6.50 -15.85
N ASN A 122 4.79 6.67 -16.90
CA ASN A 122 4.66 7.80 -17.80
C ASN A 122 3.30 7.74 -18.53
N GLY A 123 2.64 8.89 -18.67
CA GLY A 123 1.36 9.00 -19.37
C GLY A 123 0.11 8.73 -18.54
N VAL A 124 0.25 8.33 -17.26
CA VAL A 124 -0.90 8.16 -16.34
C VAL A 124 -1.36 9.50 -15.73
N GLY A 125 -0.57 10.57 -15.88
CA GLY A 125 -0.88 11.89 -15.32
C GLY A 125 -0.40 12.07 -13.87
N GLY A 126 0.35 11.10 -13.32
CA GLY A 126 0.91 11.16 -11.98
C GLY A 126 1.31 9.77 -11.46
N ALA A 127 1.37 9.66 -10.13
CA ALA A 127 1.54 8.39 -9.42
C ALA A 127 0.24 8.04 -8.68
N LEU A 128 -0.05 6.74 -8.60
CA LEU A 128 -1.16 6.19 -7.82
C LEU A 128 -0.57 5.41 -6.64
N MET A 129 -1.23 5.47 -5.50
CA MET A 129 -0.82 4.80 -4.26
C MET A 129 -2.05 4.58 -3.37
N ILE A 130 -2.12 3.38 -2.81
CA ILE A 130 -2.92 3.05 -1.63
C ILE A 130 -1.92 2.53 -0.60
N GLU A 131 -1.87 3.16 0.56
CA GLU A 131 -1.01 2.72 1.65
C GLU A 131 -1.69 2.88 3.00
N GLU A 132 -1.52 1.90 3.86
CA GLU A 132 -2.13 1.90 5.16
C GLU A 132 -1.28 1.20 6.20
N GLN A 133 -1.32 1.75 7.41
CA GLN A 133 -0.66 1.21 8.57
C GLN A 133 -1.58 0.24 9.31
N PHE A 134 -1.01 -0.87 9.75
CA PHE A 134 -1.69 -1.94 10.45
C PHE A 134 -0.95 -2.36 11.72
N LEU A 135 -1.72 -2.70 12.75
CA LEU A 135 -1.28 -3.47 13.90
C LEU A 135 -1.63 -4.94 13.66
N ILE A 136 -0.65 -5.84 13.69
CA ILE A 136 -0.91 -7.29 13.64
C ILE A 136 -1.48 -7.74 14.98
N THR A 137 -2.66 -8.35 14.96
CA THR A 137 -3.34 -8.92 16.13
C THR A 137 -3.04 -10.41 16.27
N ALA A 138 -3.68 -11.09 17.24
CA ALA A 138 -3.53 -12.53 17.42
C ALA A 138 -4.11 -13.36 16.26
N ASP A 139 -5.05 -12.80 15.49
CA ASP A 139 -5.87 -13.50 14.50
C ASP A 139 -5.98 -12.77 13.16
N GLY A 140 -5.37 -11.58 13.02
CA GLY A 140 -5.53 -10.71 11.87
C GLY A 140 -4.67 -9.46 11.94
N ALA A 141 -5.21 -8.39 11.37
CA ALA A 141 -4.63 -7.06 11.40
C ALA A 141 -5.73 -6.01 11.60
N GLU A 142 -5.43 -5.00 12.41
CA GLU A 142 -6.28 -3.83 12.63
C GLU A 142 -5.69 -2.63 11.91
N THR A 143 -6.52 -1.90 11.17
CA THR A 143 -6.08 -0.69 10.49
C THR A 143 -5.93 0.47 11.47
N MET A 144 -4.85 1.25 11.30
CA MET A 144 -4.56 2.43 12.11
C MET A 144 -4.92 3.74 11.40
N ASN A 145 -5.37 3.67 10.14
CA ASN A 145 -5.85 4.84 9.39
C ASN A 145 -7.37 4.77 9.21
N THR A 146 -7.99 5.93 8.96
CA THR A 146 -9.45 6.07 8.86
C THR A 146 -9.91 6.65 7.52
N LEU A 147 -8.99 7.06 6.65
CA LEU A 147 -9.31 7.62 5.35
C LEU A 147 -9.80 6.53 4.39
N PRO A 148 -10.78 6.82 3.51
CA PRO A 148 -11.26 5.88 2.50
C PRO A 148 -10.12 5.43 1.58
N ARG A 149 -10.15 4.17 1.13
CA ARG A 149 -9.14 3.59 0.24
C ARG A 149 -9.51 3.74 -1.24
N GLU A 150 -10.70 4.24 -1.53
CA GLU A 150 -11.21 4.48 -2.87
C GLU A 150 -10.58 5.73 -3.48
N LEU A 151 -10.58 5.81 -4.82
CA LEU A 151 -10.11 6.99 -5.53
C LEU A 151 -11.14 8.10 -5.35
N VAL A 152 -10.82 9.09 -4.53
CA VAL A 152 -11.71 10.21 -4.24
C VAL A 152 -11.51 11.33 -5.26
N SER A 153 -12.60 11.77 -5.88
CA SER A 153 -12.64 12.98 -6.68
C SER A 153 -12.75 14.23 -5.80
N ILE A 154 -11.97 15.25 -6.11
CA ILE A 154 -11.97 16.56 -5.46
C ILE A 154 -12.13 17.67 -6.50
N GLY A 155 -12.85 18.73 -6.14
CA GLY A 155 -13.12 19.87 -7.04
C GLY A 155 -14.58 19.98 -7.43
#